data_AF-A0A5V8UJP4-F1
#
_entry.id   AF-A0A5V8UJP4-F1
#
_cell.length_a   1.000
_cell.length_b   1.000
_cell.length_c   1.000
_cell.angle_alpha   90.00
_cell.angle_beta   90.00
_cell.angle_gamma   90.00
#
_symmetry.space_group_name_H-M   'P 1'
#
loop_
_entity.id
_entity.type
_entity.pdbx_description
1 polymer ?
#
loop_
_entity_poly.entity_id
_entity_poly.type
_entity_poly.pdbx_seq_one_letter_code
_entity_poly.pdbx_strand_id
1 'polypeptide(L)'
;MDIKTSSVKPLRNTYAYIEKRFGDKPASRYQEATYDIQEEINFHYKPLWQPEFDLYDKGRTVIQMKDWYVLKDPRQFYYGAYTQTRAKQQEILESNFTLVEKHDLLRNISEEILN
;
A
#
# COMPACT_ATOMS: atom_id res chain seq x y z
N MET A 1 -25.64 25.36 6.72
CA MET A 1 -25.22 26.38 5.74
C MET A 1 -24.26 25.70 4.79
N ASP A 2 -24.64 25.53 3.53
CA ASP A 2 -23.72 25.01 2.50
C ASP A 2 -22.90 26.16 1.93
N ILE A 3 -21.58 26.02 1.98
CA ILE A 3 -20.65 27.00 1.42
C ILE A 3 -20.70 26.85 -0.11
N LYS A 4 -21.07 27.92 -0.82
CA LYS A 4 -21.07 27.93 -2.29
C LYS A 4 -19.64 28.11 -2.81
N THR A 5 -19.12 27.09 -3.48
CA THR A 5 -17.82 27.11 -4.15
C THR A 5 -18.03 27.17 -5.67
N SER A 6 -17.24 27.97 -6.38
CA SER A 6 -17.22 27.95 -7.85
C SER A 6 -16.52 26.68 -8.35
N SER A 7 -17.18 25.92 -9.23
CA SER A 7 -16.63 24.70 -9.81
C SER A 7 -16.08 24.95 -11.21
N VAL A 8 -14.86 24.48 -11.49
CA VAL A 8 -14.28 24.44 -12.84
C VAL A 8 -14.47 23.05 -13.42
N LYS A 9 -14.87 22.97 -14.70
CA LYS A 9 -15.03 21.68 -15.40
C LYS A 9 -13.65 21.15 -15.83
N PRO A 10 -13.21 19.97 -15.35
CA PRO A 10 -11.94 19.38 -15.77
C PRO A 10 -12.04 18.80 -17.19
N LEU A 11 -10.90 18.72 -17.90
CA LEU A 11 -10.82 18.09 -19.22
C LEU A 11 -10.84 16.56 -19.16
N ARG A 12 -10.36 15.98 -18.05
CA ARG A 12 -10.36 14.54 -17.73
C ARG A 12 -10.41 14.36 -16.22
N ASN A 13 -10.90 13.22 -15.75
CA ASN A 13 -11.03 12.96 -14.32
C ASN A 13 -9.82 12.28 -13.68
N THR A 14 -9.04 11.50 -14.44
CA THR A 14 -7.89 10.74 -13.93
C THR A 14 -6.84 10.51 -15.03
N TYR A 15 -5.79 9.75 -14.73
CA TYR A 15 -4.78 9.34 -15.70
C TYR A 15 -5.30 8.29 -16.67
N ALA A 16 -4.79 8.30 -17.91
CA ALA A 16 -5.29 7.45 -18.99
C ALA A 16 -5.19 5.94 -18.66
N TYR A 17 -4.15 5.50 -17.94
CA TYR A 17 -4.00 4.09 -17.56
C TYR A 17 -5.05 3.66 -16.52
N ILE A 18 -5.42 4.56 -15.60
CA ILE A 18 -6.51 4.33 -14.64
C ILE A 18 -7.87 4.33 -15.33
N GLU A 19 -8.10 5.29 -16.23
CA GLU A 19 -9.32 5.36 -17.04
C GLU A 19 -9.54 4.06 -17.84
N LYS A 20 -8.48 3.54 -18.47
CA LYS A 20 -8.52 2.27 -19.21
C LYS A 20 -8.98 1.09 -18.35
N ARG A 21 -8.70 1.11 -17.04
CA ARG A 21 -9.08 0.04 -16.10
C ARG A 21 -10.46 0.24 -15.47
N PHE A 22 -10.81 1.47 -15.11
CA PHE A 22 -11.96 1.75 -14.24
C PHE A 22 -13.04 2.66 -14.88
N GLY A 23 -12.81 3.14 -16.10
CA GLY A 23 -13.64 4.09 -16.83
C GLY A 23 -13.32 5.56 -16.49
N ASP A 24 -13.93 6.48 -17.25
CA ASP A 24 -13.78 7.93 -17.04
C ASP A 24 -14.58 8.41 -15.83
N LYS A 25 -13.96 8.27 -14.66
CA LYS A 25 -14.48 8.74 -13.38
C LYS A 25 -13.33 9.18 -12.47
N PRO A 26 -13.59 10.04 -11.47
CA PRO A 26 -12.60 10.35 -10.46
C PRO A 26 -12.10 9.07 -9.78
N ALA A 27 -10.79 8.88 -9.77
CA ALA A 27 -10.16 7.71 -9.17
C ALA A 27 -9.89 7.92 -7.68
N SER A 28 -9.83 6.82 -6.93
CA SER A 28 -9.35 6.86 -5.55
C SER A 28 -7.83 7.09 -5.50
N ARG A 29 -7.35 7.67 -4.40
CA ARG A 29 -5.90 7.82 -4.15
C ARG A 29 -5.15 6.50 -4.23
N TYR A 30 -5.76 5.41 -3.76
CA TYR A 30 -5.18 4.09 -3.87
C TYR A 30 -5.03 3.64 -5.32
N GLN A 31 -6.05 3.84 -6.17
CA GLN A 31 -5.99 3.43 -7.57
C GLN A 31 -4.85 4.15 -8.32
N GLU A 32 -4.77 5.48 -8.19
CA GLU A 32 -3.72 6.27 -8.84
C GLU A 32 -2.32 5.98 -8.28
N ALA A 33 -2.22 5.47 -7.05
CA ALA A 33 -0.95 5.16 -6.40
C ALA A 33 -0.51 3.70 -6.54
N THR A 34 -1.28 2.82 -7.20
CA THR A 34 -0.96 1.37 -7.22
C THR A 34 -1.11 0.66 -8.57
N TYR A 35 -1.91 1.17 -9.52
CA TYR A 35 -2.16 0.47 -10.79
C TYR A 35 -1.25 0.98 -11.90
N ASP A 36 -0.62 0.07 -12.65
CA ASP A 36 0.20 0.35 -13.84
C ASP A 36 1.33 1.38 -13.66
N ILE A 37 1.86 1.50 -12.44
CA ILE A 37 2.98 2.41 -12.16
C ILE A 37 4.32 1.78 -12.52
N GLN A 38 4.43 0.46 -12.37
CA GLN A 38 5.66 -0.28 -12.63
C GLN A 38 5.93 -0.40 -14.13
N GLU A 39 7.19 -0.24 -14.54
CA GLU A 39 7.61 -0.50 -15.90
C GLU A 39 7.49 -2.00 -16.23
N GLU A 40 6.92 -2.32 -17.39
CA GLU A 40 6.74 -3.72 -17.83
C GLU A 40 7.59 -4.13 -19.03
N ILE A 41 8.07 -3.17 -19.83
CA ILE A 41 8.71 -3.44 -21.12
C ILE A 41 9.87 -2.47 -21.42
N ASN A 42 10.67 -2.80 -22.43
CA ASN A 42 11.76 -1.96 -22.96
C ASN A 42 12.89 -1.70 -21.94
N PHE A 43 13.25 -2.72 -21.16
CA PHE A 43 14.45 -2.66 -20.32
C PHE A 43 15.70 -2.63 -21.20
N HIS A 44 16.63 -1.74 -20.87
CA HIS A 44 17.83 -1.51 -21.70
C HIS A 44 18.93 -2.53 -21.45
N TYR A 45 18.97 -3.12 -20.26
CA TYR A 45 20.06 -4.00 -19.83
C TYR A 45 19.51 -5.18 -19.02
N LYS A 46 20.20 -6.32 -19.11
CA LYS A 46 19.92 -7.49 -18.26
C LYS A 46 20.49 -7.29 -16.85
N PRO A 47 19.85 -7.85 -15.81
CA PRO A 47 20.39 -7.84 -14.45
C PRO A 47 21.68 -8.66 -14.37
N LEU A 48 22.74 -8.10 -13.77
CA LEU A 48 24.02 -8.81 -13.61
C LEU A 48 23.95 -9.97 -12.60
N TRP A 49 23.05 -9.86 -11.62
CA TRP A 49 22.87 -10.83 -10.54
C TRP A 49 21.99 -12.02 -10.92
N GLN A 50 21.22 -11.91 -12.01
CA GLN A 50 20.35 -12.98 -12.51
C GLN A 50 20.00 -12.77 -13.98
N PRO A 51 20.91 -13.10 -14.91
CA PRO A 51 20.78 -12.76 -16.33
C PRO A 51 19.67 -13.51 -17.09
N GLU A 52 19.16 -14.61 -16.53
CA GLU A 52 18.10 -15.42 -17.15
C GLU A 52 16.72 -14.74 -17.17
N PHE A 53 16.52 -13.71 -16.34
CA PHE A 53 15.27 -12.95 -16.26
C PHE A 53 15.48 -11.48 -16.59
N ASP A 54 14.44 -10.83 -17.13
CA ASP A 54 14.41 -9.37 -17.20
C ASP A 54 14.16 -8.72 -15.83
N LEU A 55 14.30 -7.39 -15.78
CA LEU A 55 13.79 -6.61 -14.65
C LEU A 55 12.28 -6.78 -14.57
N TYR A 56 11.76 -6.99 -13.36
CA TYR A 56 10.33 -7.22 -13.09
C TYR A 56 9.67 -8.36 -13.90
N ASP A 57 10.47 -9.33 -14.35
CA ASP A 57 9.98 -10.47 -15.13
C ASP A 57 8.95 -11.32 -14.35
N LYS A 58 7.79 -11.53 -14.97
CA LYS A 58 6.68 -12.34 -14.43
C LYS A 58 7.04 -13.83 -14.35
N GLY A 59 8.06 -14.29 -15.07
CA GLY A 59 8.60 -15.65 -15.05
C GLY A 59 9.44 -15.98 -13.81
N ARG A 60 9.70 -15.01 -12.93
CA ARG A 60 10.38 -15.23 -11.63
C ARG A 60 9.58 -16.14 -10.69
N THR A 61 8.29 -16.33 -10.95
CA THR A 61 7.42 -17.25 -10.23
C THR A 61 6.81 -18.24 -11.22
N VAL A 62 6.53 -19.46 -10.74
CA VAL A 62 5.84 -20.49 -11.55
C VAL A 62 4.36 -20.16 -11.77
N ILE A 63 3.78 -19.26 -10.96
CA ILE A 63 2.39 -18.84 -11.06
C ILE A 63 2.21 -17.95 -12.29
N GLN A 64 1.22 -18.26 -13.11
CA GLN A 64 0.87 -17.45 -14.28
C GLN A 64 -0.46 -16.75 -14.04
N MET A 65 -0.49 -15.43 -14.24
CA MET A 65 -1.69 -14.61 -14.14
C MET A 65 -1.88 -13.80 -15.41
N LYS A 66 -3.13 -13.69 -15.88
CA LYS A 66 -3.49 -12.82 -17.02
C LYS A 66 -3.25 -11.34 -16.69
N ASP A 67 -3.55 -10.94 -15.47
CA ASP A 67 -3.34 -9.58 -14.96
C ASP A 67 -2.95 -9.65 -13.48
N TRP A 68 -1.74 -9.20 -13.17
CA TRP A 68 -1.22 -9.20 -11.80
C TRP A 68 -1.92 -8.18 -10.89
N TYR A 69 -2.52 -7.14 -11.48
CA TYR A 69 -3.25 -6.10 -10.74
C TYR A 69 -4.65 -6.53 -10.28
N VAL A 70 -5.05 -7.79 -10.52
CA VAL A 70 -6.24 -8.37 -9.89
C VAL A 70 -6.04 -8.51 -8.37
N LEU A 71 -4.81 -8.73 -7.92
CA LEU A 71 -4.46 -8.75 -6.50
C LEU A 71 -4.48 -7.33 -5.94
N LYS A 72 -5.58 -6.97 -5.28
CA LYS A 72 -5.80 -5.66 -4.67
C LYS A 72 -5.87 -5.76 -3.16
N ASP A 73 -5.39 -4.74 -2.46
CA ASP A 73 -5.47 -4.66 -1.00
C ASP A 73 -6.85 -4.12 -0.59
N PRO A 74 -7.73 -4.91 0.06
CA PRO A 74 -9.02 -4.43 0.55
C PRO A 74 -8.90 -3.31 1.59
N ARG A 75 -7.73 -3.15 2.24
CA ARG A 75 -7.43 -2.07 3.19
C ARG A 75 -7.08 -0.75 2.51
N GLN A 76 -6.88 -0.76 1.19
CA GLN A 76 -6.56 0.42 0.37
C GLN A 76 -5.27 1.14 0.82
N PHE A 77 -4.28 0.39 1.28
CA PHE A 77 -2.99 0.93 1.72
C PHE A 77 -2.11 1.32 0.54
N TYR A 78 -2.11 2.61 0.24
CA TYR A 78 -0.94 3.29 -0.33
C TYR A 78 -0.09 3.86 0.81
N TYR A 79 1.12 4.35 0.50
CA TYR A 79 2.09 4.78 1.51
C TYR A 79 1.51 5.64 2.63
N GLY A 80 0.74 6.69 2.30
CA GLY A 80 0.16 7.60 3.29
C GLY A 80 -0.88 6.93 4.20
N ALA A 81 -1.79 6.12 3.65
CA ALA A 81 -2.78 5.40 4.45
C ALA A 81 -2.13 4.35 5.37
N TYR A 82 -1.07 3.69 4.87
CA TYR A 82 -0.29 2.72 5.64
C TYR A 82 0.39 3.39 6.85
N THR A 83 1.15 4.46 6.62
CA THR A 83 1.92 5.13 7.68
C THR A 83 1.04 5.77 8.74
N GLN A 84 -0.07 6.38 8.35
CA GLN A 84 -1.05 6.93 9.30
C GLN A 84 -1.65 5.84 10.18
N THR A 85 -2.01 4.69 9.60
CA THR A 85 -2.56 3.56 10.36
C THR A 85 -1.52 3.01 11.34
N ARG A 86 -0.26 2.87 10.91
CA ARG A 86 0.83 2.39 11.77
C ARG A 86 1.19 3.37 12.87
N ALA A 87 1.19 4.67 12.59
CA ALA A 87 1.44 5.70 13.60
C ALA A 87 0.40 5.62 14.74
N LYS A 88 -0.88 5.54 14.40
CA LYS A 88 -1.95 5.38 15.40
C LYS A 88 -1.81 4.09 16.21
N GLN A 89 -1.40 2.99 15.57
CA GLN A 89 -1.14 1.72 16.27
C GLN A 89 0.05 1.86 17.23
N GLN A 90 1.12 2.55 16.83
CA GLN A 90 2.28 2.81 17.67
C GLN A 90 1.92 3.65 18.89
N GLU A 91 1.15 4.73 18.74
CA GLU A 91 0.75 5.59 19.85
C GLU A 91 -0.01 4.81 20.95
N ILE A 92 -0.93 3.92 20.54
CA ILE A 92 -1.66 3.06 21.48
C ILE A 92 -0.71 2.07 22.16
N LEU A 93 0.21 1.47 21.39
CA LEU A 93 1.18 0.52 21.91
C LEU A 93 2.12 1.16 22.94
N GLU A 94 2.66 2.35 22.65
CA GLU A 94 3.50 3.13 23.57
C GLU A 94 2.76 3.46 24.87
N SER A 95 1.49 3.86 24.79
CA SER A 95 0.67 4.08 25.98
C SER A 95 0.49 2.81 26.81
N ASN A 96 0.35 1.64 26.16
CA ASN A 96 0.23 0.37 26.85
C ASN A 96 1.54 -0.03 27.52
N PHE A 97 2.69 0.16 26.85
CA PHE A 97 4.01 -0.07 27.45
C PHE A 97 4.22 0.82 28.67
N THR A 98 3.91 2.12 28.57
CA THR A 98 4.01 3.06 29.68
C THR A 98 3.15 2.61 30.88
N LEU A 99 1.94 2.11 30.64
CA LEU A 99 1.06 1.59 31.69
C LEU A 99 1.64 0.32 32.33
N VAL A 100 2.12 -0.62 31.52
CA VAL A 100 2.73 -1.87 31.99
C VAL A 100 3.96 -1.60 32.85
N GLU A 101 4.83 -0.68 32.43
CA GLU A 101 6.03 -0.29 33.17
C GLU A 101 5.70 0.45 34.46
N LYS A 102 4.77 1.43 34.41
CA LYS A 102 4.37 2.21 35.58
C LYS A 102 3.79 1.37 36.72
N HIS A 103 3.16 0.25 36.38
CA HIS A 103 2.52 -0.66 37.33
C HIS A 103 3.32 -1.95 37.55
N ASP A 104 4.55 -2.05 37.04
CA ASP A 104 5.41 -3.25 37.13
C ASP A 104 4.66 -4.55 36.76
N LEU A 105 3.72 -4.48 35.79
CA LEU A 105 2.78 -5.57 35.55
C LEU A 105 3.47 -6.86 35.13
N LEU A 106 4.58 -6.75 34.38
CA LEU A 106 5.37 -7.91 33.96
C LEU A 106 6.13 -8.55 35.13
N ARG A 107 6.49 -7.80 36.18
CA ARG A 107 7.18 -8.35 37.36
C ARG A 107 6.25 -9.14 38.28
N ASN A 108 4.95 -8.88 38.18
CA ASN A 108 3.92 -9.54 38.99
C ASN A 108 3.37 -10.82 38.32
N ILE A 109 3.90 -11.20 37.15
CA ILE A 109 3.57 -12.47 36.49
C ILE A 109 4.39 -13.58 37.15
N SER A 110 3.79 -14.75 37.38
CA SER A 110 4.49 -15.91 37.97
C SER A 110 5.58 -16.45 37.02
N GLU A 111 6.70 -16.90 37.58
CA GLU A 111 7.82 -17.46 36.81
C GLU A 111 7.43 -18.67 35.93
N GLU A 112 6.41 -19.44 36.32
CA GLU A 112 5.87 -20.56 35.53
C GLU A 112 5.25 -20.09 34.19
N ILE A 113 4.77 -18.85 34.10
CA ILE A 113 4.15 -18.28 32.90
C ILE A 113 5.18 -17.48 32.07
N LEU A 114 6.23 -16.97 32.73
CA LEU A 114 7.30 -16.18 32.11
C LEU A 114 8.31 -17.03 31.33
N ASN A 115 8.49 -18.29 31.72
CA ASN A 115 9.36 -19.27 31.07
C ASN A 115 8.59 -20.15 30.07
#